data_AF-A0A968FYI5-F1
#
_entry.id   AF-A0A968FYI5-F1
#
_cell.length_a   1.000
_cell.length_b   1.000
_cell.length_c   1.000
_cell.angle_alpha   90.00
_cell.angle_beta   90.00
_cell.angle_gamma   90.00
#
_symmetry.space_group_name_H-M   'P 1'
#
loop_
_entity.id
_entity.type
_entity.pdbx_description
1 polymer ?
#
loop_
_entity_poly.entity_id
_entity_poly.type
_entity_poly.pdbx_seq_one_letter_code
_entity_poly.pdbx_strand_id
1 'polypeptide(L)'
;MHLWIKLGAIFGGLSVMLGAFGAHSLKNRLTEKSLATFQTGVLYQFIHSLALILVGILAILSVDEQRKKVERSGWFFAAGIVLFSGSLYTLALGGPRFLGPVTPLGGLSFMIGWFLFALAVPKK
;
A
#
# COMPACT_ATOMS: atom_id res chain seq x y z
N MET A 1 17.08 7.72 -0.70
CA MET A 1 16.27 8.76 -1.39
C MET A 1 15.46 8.19 -2.56
N HIS A 2 16.07 7.66 -3.62
CA HIS A 2 15.32 7.08 -4.75
C HIS A 2 14.60 5.75 -4.46
N LEU A 3 14.90 5.10 -3.34
CA LEU A 3 14.27 3.83 -2.95
C LEU A 3 12.75 3.92 -2.97
N TRP A 4 12.19 4.96 -2.36
CA TRP A 4 10.74 5.11 -2.23
C TRP A 4 10.03 5.34 -3.57
N ILE A 5 10.65 6.13 -4.46
CA ILE A 5 10.16 6.32 -5.82
C ILE A 5 10.17 4.99 -6.58
N LYS A 6 11.26 4.22 -6.48
CA LYS A 6 11.37 2.90 -7.13
C LYS A 6 10.31 1.93 -6.60
N LEU A 7 10.18 1.82 -5.28
CA LEU A 7 9.18 0.94 -4.65
C LEU A 7 7.75 1.37 -5.01
N GLY A 8 7.46 2.67 -4.98
CA GLY A 8 6.17 3.21 -5.39
C GLY A 8 5.86 2.91 -6.85
N ALA A 9 6.81 3.07 -7.76
CA ALA A 9 6.64 2.74 -9.17
C ALA A 9 6.39 1.22 -9.38
N ILE A 10 7.16 0.36 -8.69
CA ILE A 10 7.00 -1.09 -8.77
C ILE A 10 5.63 -1.50 -8.21
N PHE A 11 5.26 -1.06 -7.02
CA PHE A 11 3.97 -1.40 -6.42
C PHE A 11 2.79 -0.83 -7.22
N GLY A 12 2.93 0.36 -7.79
CA GLY A 12 1.92 0.97 -8.66
C GLY A 12 1.72 0.14 -9.94
N GLY A 13 2.81 -0.24 -10.61
CA GLY A 13 2.76 -1.12 -11.77
C GLY A 13 2.12 -2.48 -11.47
N LEU A 14 2.54 -3.11 -10.37
CA LEU A 14 1.94 -4.38 -9.90
C LEU A 14 0.44 -4.22 -9.59
N SER A 15 0.04 -3.08 -9.03
CA SER A 15 -1.36 -2.80 -8.74
C SER A 15 -2.20 -2.69 -10.01
N VAL A 16 -1.68 -2.04 -11.05
CA VAL A 16 -2.33 -1.98 -12.36
C VAL A 16 -2.45 -3.38 -12.98
N MET A 17 -1.38 -4.17 -12.93
CA MET A 17 -1.39 -5.56 -13.41
C MET A 17 -2.44 -6.41 -12.69
N LEU A 18 -2.47 -6.36 -11.35
CA LEU A 18 -3.44 -7.10 -10.54
C LEU A 18 -4.86 -6.60 -10.77
N GLY A 19 -5.08 -5.29 -10.86
CA GLY A 19 -6.40 -4.71 -11.18
C GLY A 19 -6.93 -5.18 -12.53
N ALA A 20 -6.10 -5.16 -13.56
CA ALA A 20 -6.45 -5.66 -14.90
C ALA A 20 -6.78 -7.15 -14.87
N PHE A 21 -5.96 -7.96 -14.18
CA PHE A 21 -6.19 -9.39 -13.98
C PHE A 21 -7.51 -9.65 -13.24
N GLY A 22 -7.79 -8.88 -12.19
CA GLY A 22 -9.05 -8.95 -11.46
C GLY A 22 -10.27 -8.69 -12.35
N ALA A 23 -10.20 -7.64 -13.18
CA ALA A 23 -11.31 -7.23 -14.04
C ALA A 23 -11.58 -8.19 -15.21
N HIS A 24 -10.54 -8.76 -15.82
CA HIS A 24 -10.66 -9.55 -17.04
C HIS A 24 -10.63 -11.07 -16.79
N SER A 25 -9.83 -11.54 -15.84
CA SER A 25 -9.57 -12.97 -15.63
C SER A 25 -10.31 -13.55 -14.42
N LEU A 26 -10.52 -12.76 -13.37
CA LEU A 26 -11.13 -13.23 -12.11
C LEU A 26 -12.63 -12.94 -11.99
N LYS A 27 -13.17 -11.97 -12.74
CA LYS A 27 -14.57 -11.52 -12.60
C LYS A 27 -15.60 -12.65 -12.67
N ASN A 28 -15.40 -13.61 -13.57
CA ASN A 28 -16.33 -14.75 -13.77
C ASN A 28 -15.90 -16.00 -12.98
N ARG A 29 -14.82 -15.93 -12.20
CA ARG A 29 -14.26 -17.07 -11.44
C ARG A 29 -14.43 -16.91 -9.92
N LEU A 30 -14.57 -15.67 -9.45
CA LEU A 30 -14.74 -15.36 -8.04
C LEU A 30 -16.19 -14.97 -7.74
N THR A 31 -16.62 -15.20 -6.51
CA THR A 31 -17.86 -14.60 -5.99
C THR A 31 -17.73 -13.07 -5.99
N GLU A 32 -18.85 -12.36 -6.05
CA GLU A 32 -18.86 -10.89 -5.98
C GLU A 32 -18.12 -10.37 -4.74
N LYS A 33 -18.31 -11.03 -3.59
CA LYS A 33 -17.61 -10.69 -2.33
C LYS A 33 -16.10 -10.89 -2.44
N SER A 34 -15.64 -12.00 -2.99
CA SER A 34 -14.20 -12.27 -3.16
C SER A 34 -13.58 -11.30 -4.17
N LEU A 35 -14.27 -11.01 -5.26
CA LEU A 35 -13.83 -10.02 -6.25
C LEU A 35 -13.74 -8.62 -5.64
N ALA A 36 -14.75 -8.20 -4.87
CA ALA A 36 -14.72 -6.92 -4.16
C ALA A 36 -13.54 -6.85 -3.18
N THR A 37 -13.28 -7.93 -2.44
CA THR A 37 -12.13 -8.05 -1.53
C THR A 37 -10.81 -7.88 -2.28
N PHE A 38 -10.66 -8.55 -3.43
CA PHE A 38 -9.49 -8.41 -4.29
C PHE A 38 -9.30 -6.96 -4.76
N GLN A 39 -10.37 -6.32 -5.23
CA GLN A 39 -10.34 -4.94 -5.70
C GLN A 39 -10.04 -3.94 -4.59
N THR A 40 -10.47 -4.18 -3.35
CA THR A 40 -10.03 -3.40 -2.18
C THR A 40 -8.51 -3.50 -1.99
N GLY A 41 -7.93 -4.71 -2.10
CA GLY A 41 -6.49 -4.90 -2.06
C GLY A 41 -5.76 -4.07 -3.12
N VAL A 42 -6.26 -4.09 -4.37
CA VAL A 42 -5.72 -3.33 -5.50
C VAL A 42 -5.78 -1.83 -5.23
N LEU A 43 -6.94 -1.32 -4.81
CA LEU A 43 -7.11 0.10 -4.54
C LEU A 43 -6.13 0.59 -3.47
N TYR A 44 -6.03 -0.12 -2.35
CA TYR A 44 -5.12 0.26 -1.27
C TYR A 44 -3.65 0.14 -1.68
N GLN A 45 -3.28 -0.85 -2.50
CA GLN A 45 -1.93 -0.95 -3.03
C GLN A 45 -1.60 0.26 -3.92
N PHE A 46 -2.51 0.62 -4.83
CA PHE A 46 -2.30 1.75 -5.73
C PHE A 46 -2.16 3.07 -4.98
N ILE A 47 -3.07 3.38 -4.06
CA ILE A 47 -3.04 4.62 -3.26
C ILE A 47 -1.71 4.74 -2.51
N HIS A 48 -1.28 3.69 -1.82
CA HIS A 48 -0.07 3.73 -1.02
C HIS A 48 1.21 3.65 -1.87
N SER A 49 1.13 3.13 -3.09
CA SER A 49 2.22 3.22 -4.07
C SER A 49 2.47 4.67 -4.50
N LEU A 50 1.42 5.45 -4.73
CA LEU A 50 1.53 6.88 -5.00
C LEU A 50 2.05 7.63 -3.77
N ALA A 51 1.59 7.25 -2.58
CA ALA A 51 2.12 7.79 -1.32
C ALA A 51 3.64 7.52 -1.17
N LEU A 52 4.12 6.34 -1.56
CA LEU A 52 5.57 6.03 -1.58
C LEU A 52 6.35 6.91 -2.56
N ILE A 53 5.80 7.21 -3.74
CA ILE A 53 6.44 8.15 -4.67
C ILE A 53 6.52 9.54 -4.03
N LEU A 54 5.43 10.02 -3.41
CA LEU A 54 5.40 11.29 -2.69
C LEU A 54 6.38 11.34 -1.52
N VAL A 55 6.50 10.26 -0.74
CA VAL A 55 7.51 10.09 0.30
C VAL A 55 8.91 10.26 -0.28
N GLY A 56 9.19 9.65 -1.43
CA GLY A 56 10.46 9.78 -2.13
C GLY A 56 10.75 11.22 -2.56
N ILE A 57 9.76 11.92 -3.12
CA ILE A 57 9.88 13.32 -3.53
C ILE A 57 10.12 14.23 -2.32
N LEU A 58 9.31 14.12 -1.26
CA LEU A 58 9.47 14.94 -0.07
C LEU A 58 10.78 14.67 0.67
N ALA A 59 11.24 13.41 0.71
CA ALA A 59 12.53 13.08 1.31
C ALA A 59 13.72 13.76 0.60
N ILE A 60 13.59 14.11 -0.69
CA ILE A 60 14.58 14.90 -1.44
C ILE A 60 14.57 16.37 -0.98
N LEU A 61 13.38 16.89 -0.66
CA LEU A 61 13.15 18.30 -0.32
C LEU A 61 13.30 18.59 1.19
N SER A 62 13.28 17.56 2.04
CA SER A 62 13.36 17.67 3.50
C SER A 62 14.79 17.56 4.04
N VAL A 63 15.03 18.20 5.18
CA VAL A 63 16.30 18.13 5.94
C VAL A 63 16.10 17.43 7.29
N ASP A 64 17.19 16.85 7.80
CA ASP A 64 17.33 16.30 9.16
C ASP A 64 16.11 15.50 9.68
N GLU A 65 15.45 16.02 10.72
CA GLU A 65 14.35 15.33 11.41
C GLU A 65 13.08 15.20 10.57
N GLN A 66 12.81 16.14 9.66
CA GLN A 66 11.67 16.02 8.74
C GLN A 66 11.89 14.84 7.80
N ARG A 67 13.09 14.74 7.23
CA ARG A 67 13.44 13.64 6.35
C ARG A 67 13.29 12.28 7.05
N LYS A 68 13.73 12.15 8.30
CA LYS A 68 13.55 10.91 9.07
C LYS A 68 12.07 10.54 9.24
N LYS A 69 11.19 11.50 9.52
CA LYS A 69 9.73 11.25 9.63
C LYS A 69 9.12 10.82 8.29
N VAL A 70 9.49 11.48 7.20
CA VAL A 70 9.06 11.10 5.84
C VAL A 70 9.55 9.69 5.46
N GLU A 71 10.81 9.37 5.72
CA GLU A 71 11.33 8.03 5.39
C GLU A 71 10.66 6.94 6.26
N ARG A 72 10.34 7.23 7.53
CA ARG A 72 9.58 6.30 8.38
C ARG A 72 8.16 6.05 7.86
N SER A 73 7.43 7.06 7.40
CA SER A 73 6.10 6.84 6.80
C SER A 73 6.19 5.93 5.58
N GLY A 74 7.27 6.02 4.79
CA GLY A 74 7.55 5.10 3.68
C GLY A 74 7.58 3.63 4.09
N TRP A 75 8.27 3.29 5.18
CA TRP A 75 8.32 1.91 5.69
C TRP A 75 6.94 1.41 6.10
N PHE A 76 6.14 2.24 6.77
CA PHE A 76 4.79 1.89 7.18
C PHE A 76 3.83 1.71 5.99
N PHE A 77 3.96 2.51 4.93
CA PHE A 77 3.22 2.29 3.68
C PHE A 77 3.64 1.01 2.97
N ALA A 78 4.94 0.74 2.85
CA ALA A 78 5.43 -0.49 2.23
C ALA A 78 4.99 -1.75 3.00
N ALA A 79 5.11 -1.74 4.33
CA ALA A 79 4.64 -2.82 5.18
C ALA A 79 3.12 -2.99 5.08
N GLY A 80 2.36 -1.88 5.06
CA GLY A 80 0.91 -1.91 4.87
C GLY A 80 0.51 -2.53 3.53
N ILE A 81 1.20 -2.23 2.42
CA ILE A 81 0.94 -2.85 1.11
C ILE A 81 1.08 -4.37 1.20
N VAL A 82 2.18 -4.85 1.79
CA VAL A 82 2.43 -6.30 1.91
C VAL A 82 1.41 -6.97 2.82
N LEU A 83 1.13 -6.39 3.99
CA LEU A 83 0.27 -7.01 4.99
C LEU A 83 -1.22 -6.88 4.67
N PHE A 84 -1.68 -5.71 4.23
CA PHE A 84 -3.09 -5.44 3.94
C PHE A 84 -3.45 -5.93 2.54
N SER A 85 -2.81 -5.42 1.49
CA SER A 85 -3.19 -5.79 0.12
C SER A 85 -2.82 -7.24 -0.18
N GLY A 86 -1.64 -7.68 0.26
CA GLY A 86 -1.22 -9.08 0.12
C GLY A 86 -2.18 -10.06 0.79
N SER A 87 -2.61 -9.81 2.02
CA SER A 87 -3.60 -10.68 2.68
C SER A 87 -4.93 -10.70 1.93
N LEU A 88 -5.43 -9.55 1.48
CA LEU A 88 -6.69 -9.49 0.73
C LEU A 88 -6.63 -10.25 -0.58
N TYR A 89 -5.51 -10.20 -1.32
CA TYR A 89 -5.34 -11.02 -2.53
C TYR A 89 -5.39 -12.51 -2.21
N THR A 90 -4.63 -12.94 -1.20
CA THR A 90 -4.61 -14.36 -0.82
C THR A 90 -5.98 -14.84 -0.37
N LEU A 91 -6.69 -14.09 0.48
CA LEU A 91 -8.03 -14.44 0.96
C LEU A 91 -9.06 -14.47 -0.17
N ALA A 92 -9.00 -13.51 -1.10
CA ALA A 92 -9.89 -13.47 -2.25
C ALA A 92 -9.72 -14.69 -3.17
N LEU A 93 -8.50 -15.23 -3.26
CA LEU A 93 -8.14 -16.40 -4.05
C LEU A 93 -8.30 -17.74 -3.29
N GLY A 94 -8.94 -17.73 -2.11
CA GLY A 94 -9.20 -18.96 -1.33
C GLY A 94 -8.04 -19.40 -0.43
N GLY A 95 -7.09 -18.51 -0.16
CA GLY A 95 -5.99 -18.75 0.77
C GLY A 95 -6.42 -18.94 2.23
N PRO A 96 -5.46 -19.23 3.13
CA PRO A 96 -5.76 -19.60 4.50
C PRO A 96 -6.47 -18.51 5.30
N ARG A 97 -7.53 -18.86 6.03
CA ARG A 97 -8.32 -17.92 6.83
C ARG A 97 -7.55 -17.24 7.96
N PHE A 98 -6.44 -17.82 8.43
CA PHE A 98 -5.59 -17.20 9.46
C PHE A 98 -4.90 -15.92 8.98
N LEU A 99 -4.92 -15.63 7.67
CA LEU A 99 -4.46 -14.35 7.11
C LEU A 99 -5.47 -13.22 7.35
N GLY A 100 -6.71 -13.52 7.77
CA GLY A 100 -7.72 -12.53 8.12
C GLY A 100 -7.23 -11.50 9.14
N PRO A 101 -6.68 -11.94 10.30
CA PRO A 101 -6.04 -11.05 11.29
C PRO A 101 -4.81 -10.27 10.80
N VAL A 102 -4.19 -10.63 9.66
CA VAL A 102 -3.05 -9.88 9.11
C VAL A 102 -3.50 -8.58 8.45
N THR A 103 -4.69 -8.58 7.83
CA THR A 103 -5.28 -7.40 7.21
C THR A 103 -5.37 -6.19 8.15
N PRO A 104 -5.97 -6.28 9.36
CA PRO A 104 -6.04 -5.12 10.27
C PRO A 104 -4.67 -4.62 10.73
N LEU A 105 -3.64 -5.49 10.83
CA LEU A 105 -2.27 -5.04 11.12
C LEU A 105 -1.70 -4.20 9.98
N GLY A 106 -1.96 -4.59 8.73
CA GLY A 106 -1.61 -3.76 7.57
C GLY A 106 -2.37 -2.44 7.52
N GLY A 107 -3.65 -2.44 7.91
CA GLY A 107 -4.45 -1.22 8.04
C GLY A 107 -3.90 -0.27 9.11
N LEU A 108 -3.51 -0.81 10.26
CA LEU A 108 -2.82 -0.06 11.32
C LEU A 108 -1.49 0.51 10.82
N SER A 109 -0.71 -0.26 10.07
CA SER A 109 0.52 0.20 9.43
C SER A 109 0.25 1.41 8.52
N PHE A 110 -0.77 1.34 7.67
CA PHE A 110 -1.15 2.49 6.84
C PHE A 110 -1.53 3.73 7.65
N MET A 111 -2.34 3.57 8.70
CA MET A 111 -2.73 4.69 9.57
C MET A 111 -1.51 5.36 10.20
N ILE A 112 -0.58 4.59 10.76
CA ILE A 112 0.67 5.12 11.33
C ILE A 112 1.48 5.84 10.25
N GLY A 113 1.58 5.25 9.05
CA GLY A 113 2.26 5.87 7.92
C GLY A 113 1.69 7.26 7.58
N TRP A 114 0.37 7.39 7.47
CA TRP A 114 -0.29 8.67 7.18
C TRP A 114 -0.09 9.69 8.30
N PHE A 115 -0.19 9.29 9.57
CA PHE A 115 0.07 10.20 10.69
C PHE A 115 1.51 10.69 10.72
N LEU A 116 2.49 9.81 10.49
CA LEU A 116 3.90 10.20 10.40
C LEU A 116 4.15 11.15 9.22
N PHE A 117 3.51 10.89 8.08
CA PHE A 117 3.60 11.74 6.90
C PHE A 117 3.03 13.14 7.16
N ALA A 118 1.87 13.23 7.83
CA ALA A 118 1.28 14.50 8.23
C ALA A 118 2.16 15.29 9.20
N LEU A 119 2.77 14.61 10.18
CA LEU A 119 3.68 15.22 11.17
C LEU A 119 5.05 15.60 10.60
N ALA A 120 5.37 15.16 9.38
CA ALA A 120 6.59 15.52 8.69
C ALA A 120 6.48 16.87 7.96
N VAL A 121 5.26 17.35 7.71
CA VAL A 121 5.02 18.65 7.08
C VAL A 121 5.39 19.78 8.06
N PRO A 122 6.32 20.68 7.71
CA PRO A 122 6.64 21.83 8.55
C PRO A 122 5.40 22.70 8.79
N LYS A 123 5.23 23.17 10.03
CA LYS A 123 4.41 24.35 10.27
C LYS A 123 5.17 25.53 9.68
N LYS A 124 4.56 26.23 8.72
CA LYS A 124 5.09 27.51 8.21
C LYS A 124 5.15 28.54 9.33
#